data_AF-J1F3A6-F1
#
_entry.id   AF-J1F3A6-F1
#
_cell.length_a   1.000
_cell.length_b   1.000
_cell.length_c   1.000
_cell.angle_alpha   90.00
_cell.angle_beta   90.00
_cell.angle_gamma   90.00
#
_symmetry.space_group_name_H-M   'P 1'
#
loop_
_entity.id
_entity.type
_entity.pdbx_description
1 polymer ?
#
loop_
_entity_poly.entity_id
_entity_poly.type
_entity_poly.pdbx_seq_one_letter_code
_entity_poly.pdbx_strand_id
1 'polypeptide(L)'
;MTKKIGIVIVSHVPEVAMGIPKLLEQVAADVSITSAGGTDDNEIGTSAGKIMDAFERNKAQKLLAFYDLGSAKMNLELAVEMSDKKVNIYDVALVEGAYTAATLLEADVTLEDVEEQLAPLKIK
;
A
#
# COMPACT_ATOMS: atom_id res chain seq x y z
N MET A 1 18.85 -2.76 -5.62
CA MET A 1 18.12 -3.01 -6.91
C MET A 1 16.65 -3.02 -6.56
N THR A 2 15.78 -2.35 -7.32
CA THR A 2 14.36 -2.28 -6.92
C THR A 2 13.69 -3.66 -6.86
N LYS A 3 13.00 -3.95 -5.75
CA LYS A 3 12.27 -5.22 -5.55
C LYS A 3 11.15 -5.40 -6.58
N LYS A 4 10.81 -6.65 -6.89
CA LYS A 4 9.76 -7.01 -7.86
C LYS A 4 8.33 -6.74 -7.37
N ILE A 5 8.17 -6.65 -6.05
CA ILE A 5 6.91 -6.37 -5.36
C ILE A 5 7.04 -5.00 -4.70
N GLY A 6 6.03 -4.16 -4.87
CA GLY A 6 5.96 -2.82 -4.29
C GLY A 6 4.82 -2.71 -3.28
N ILE A 7 4.81 -1.60 -2.54
CA ILE A 7 3.81 -1.29 -1.54
C ILE A 7 3.06 -0.02 -1.92
N VAL A 8 1.75 -0.02 -1.71
CA VAL A 8 0.89 1.15 -1.87
C VAL A 8 0.13 1.41 -0.57
N ILE A 9 0.22 2.64 -0.07
CA ILE A 9 -0.49 3.09 1.13
C ILE A 9 -1.66 3.97 0.72
N VAL A 10 -2.86 3.66 1.21
CA VAL A 10 -4.07 4.46 1.00
C VAL A 10 -4.63 4.91 2.34
N SER A 11 -4.88 6.20 2.50
CA SER A 11 -5.54 6.72 3.70
C SER A 11 -6.48 7.88 3.39
N HIS A 12 -7.51 8.04 4.21
CA HIS A 12 -8.39 9.18 4.18
C HIS A 12 -7.65 10.50 4.47
N VAL A 13 -6.63 10.45 5.31
CA VAL A 13 -5.89 11.62 5.79
C VAL A 13 -4.60 11.75 4.97
N PRO A 14 -4.40 12.82 4.17
CA PRO A 14 -3.21 13.01 3.35
C PRO A 14 -1.90 12.86 4.15
N GLU A 15 -1.86 13.39 5.37
CA GLU A 15 -0.70 13.36 6.25
C GLU A 15 -0.34 11.94 6.69
N VAL A 16 -1.34 11.08 6.91
CA VAL A 16 -1.12 9.67 7.24
C VAL A 16 -0.56 8.93 6.03
N ALA A 17 -1.16 9.11 4.85
CA ALA A 17 -0.67 8.51 3.61
C ALA A 17 0.76 8.97 3.25
N MET A 18 1.13 10.21 3.59
CA MET A 18 2.50 10.73 3.39
C MET A 18 3.47 10.32 4.50
N GLY A 19 2.98 10.15 5.73
CA GLY A 19 3.81 9.82 6.90
C GLY A 19 4.31 8.38 6.88
N ILE A 20 3.46 7.44 6.46
CA ILE A 20 3.80 6.01 6.48
C ILE A 20 4.99 5.69 5.55
N PRO A 21 5.04 6.12 4.27
CA PRO A 21 6.21 5.87 3.42
C PRO A 21 7.54 6.34 4.05
N LYS A 22 7.56 7.49 4.73
CA LYS A 22 8.77 7.99 5.41
C LYS A 22 9.27 7.02 6.48
N LEU A 23 8.36 6.37 7.20
CA LEU A 23 8.69 5.34 8.17
C LEU A 23 9.21 4.08 7.48
N LEU A 24 8.53 3.62 6.43
CA LEU A 24 8.90 2.38 5.72
C LEU A 24 10.25 2.50 5.01
N GLU A 25 10.59 3.67 4.48
CA GLU A 25 11.89 3.97 3.86
C GLU A 25 13.07 3.81 4.83
N GLN A 26 12.84 3.83 6.16
CA GLN A 26 13.90 3.57 7.14
C GLN A 26 14.32 2.09 7.20
N VAL A 27 13.46 1.18 6.72
CA VAL A 27 13.67 -0.28 6.82
C VAL A 27 13.68 -0.99 5.47
N ALA A 28 13.19 -0.35 4.42
CA ALA A 28 13.06 -0.95 3.09
C ALA A 28 13.55 0.03 2.01
N ALA A 29 14.86 0.01 1.74
CA ALA A 29 15.49 0.94 0.81
C ALA A 29 15.26 0.56 -0.66
N ASP A 30 15.09 -0.74 -0.95
CA ASP A 30 14.94 -1.25 -2.31
C ASP A 30 13.48 -1.54 -2.69
N VAL A 31 12.53 -1.48 -1.75
CA VAL A 31 11.09 -1.63 -2.03
C VAL A 31 10.53 -0.33 -2.62
N SER A 32 9.79 -0.43 -3.73
CA SER A 32 9.08 0.74 -4.28
C SER A 32 7.81 1.01 -3.46
N ILE A 33 7.79 2.15 -2.75
CA ILE A 33 6.68 2.55 -1.87
C ILE A 33 6.02 3.80 -2.43
N THR A 34 4.71 3.74 -2.65
CA THR A 34 3.90 4.87 -3.09
C THR A 34 2.68 5.03 -2.20
N SER A 35 2.05 6.20 -2.25
CA SER A 35 0.85 6.46 -1.46
C SER A 35 -0.14 7.39 -2.14
N ALA A 36 -1.39 7.25 -1.73
CA ALA A 36 -2.53 8.08 -2.10
C ALA A 36 -3.29 8.46 -0.83
N GLY A 37 -3.51 9.76 -0.63
CA GLY A 37 -4.26 10.25 0.51
C GLY A 37 -5.15 11.43 0.17
N GLY A 38 -6.31 11.48 0.82
CA GLY A 38 -7.31 12.50 0.61
C GLY A 38 -8.13 12.33 -0.67
N THR A 39 -9.13 13.19 -0.81
CA THR A 39 -9.88 13.41 -2.07
C THR A 39 -9.01 14.13 -3.09
N ASP A 40 -9.51 14.37 -4.31
CA ASP A 40 -8.77 15.13 -5.34
C ASP A 40 -8.41 16.55 -4.87
N ASP A 41 -9.23 17.15 -4.02
CA ASP A 41 -9.00 18.47 -3.40
C ASP A 41 -8.08 18.42 -2.15
N ASN A 42 -7.52 17.25 -1.81
CA ASN A 42 -6.73 16.98 -0.60
C ASN A 42 -7.51 17.10 0.72
N GLU A 43 -8.85 16.98 0.69
CA GLU A 43 -9.68 16.88 1.90
C GLU A 43 -9.66 15.45 2.47
N ILE A 44 -10.18 15.26 3.70
CA ILE A 44 -10.32 13.93 4.30
C ILE A 44 -11.25 13.06 3.45
N GLY A 45 -10.72 11.95 2.92
CA GLY A 45 -11.42 11.08 1.99
C GLY A 45 -10.45 10.29 1.13
N THR A 46 -10.96 9.55 0.15
CA THR A 46 -10.11 8.85 -0.82
C THR A 46 -10.58 9.12 -2.24
N SER A 47 -9.63 9.07 -3.20
CA SER A 47 -9.89 9.24 -4.62
C SER A 47 -9.32 8.06 -5.40
N ALA A 48 -10.13 7.45 -6.26
CA ALA A 48 -9.68 6.40 -7.17
C ALA A 48 -8.59 6.92 -8.14
N GLY A 49 -8.68 8.18 -8.59
CA GLY A 49 -7.68 8.80 -9.46
C GLY A 49 -6.31 8.88 -8.78
N LYS A 50 -6.25 9.37 -7.54
CA LYS A 50 -4.99 9.42 -6.78
C LYS A 50 -4.41 8.04 -6.50
N ILE A 51 -5.26 7.04 -6.28
CA ILE A 51 -4.83 5.65 -6.09
C ILE A 51 -4.22 5.10 -7.39
N MET A 52 -4.85 5.35 -8.53
CA MET A 52 -4.29 5.02 -9.85
C MET A 52 -2.93 5.67 -10.08
N ASP A 53 -2.79 6.96 -9.79
CA ASP A 53 -1.50 7.66 -9.87
C ASP A 53 -0.44 7.04 -8.94
N ALA A 54 -0.84 6.55 -7.76
CA ALA A 54 0.05 5.84 -6.85
C ALA A 54 0.46 4.47 -7.39
N PHE A 55 -0.43 3.76 -8.09
CA PHE A 55 -0.11 2.51 -8.78
C PHE A 55 0.88 2.75 -9.92
N GLU A 56 0.65 3.76 -10.75
CA GLU A 56 1.50 4.10 -11.90
C GLU A 56 2.91 4.51 -11.49
N ARG A 57 3.03 5.38 -10.47
CA ARG A 57 4.34 5.81 -9.93
C ARG A 57 5.12 4.67 -9.29
N ASN A 58 4.46 3.60 -8.86
CA ASN A 58 5.14 2.47 -8.25
C ASN A 58 5.97 1.72 -9.32
N LYS A 59 7.23 1.42 -9.05
CA LYS A 59 8.11 0.77 -10.05
C LYS A 59 7.82 -0.72 -10.21
N ALA A 60 7.13 -1.34 -9.25
CA ALA A 60 6.78 -2.75 -9.29
C ALA A 60 5.51 -3.03 -10.13
N GLN A 61 5.42 -4.26 -10.64
CA GLN A 61 4.25 -4.77 -11.39
C GLN A 61 3.27 -5.54 -10.49
N LYS A 62 3.75 -6.05 -9.36
CA LYS A 62 2.92 -6.62 -8.30
C LYS A 62 2.93 -5.67 -7.09
N LEU A 63 1.77 -5.32 -6.57
CA LEU A 63 1.60 -4.33 -5.51
C LEU A 63 0.86 -4.94 -4.33
N LEU A 64 1.33 -4.66 -3.12
CA LEU A 64 0.63 -4.93 -1.86
C LEU A 64 0.00 -3.62 -1.40
N ALA A 65 -1.33 -3.55 -1.39
CA ALA A 65 -2.06 -2.36 -1.04
C ALA A 65 -2.63 -2.44 0.39
N PHE A 66 -2.33 -1.43 1.19
CA PHE A 66 -2.76 -1.28 2.58
C PHE A 66 -3.63 -0.04 2.72
N TYR A 67 -4.68 -0.13 3.53
CA TYR A 67 -5.65 0.95 3.68
C TYR A 67 -6.17 1.09 5.12
N ASP A 68 -6.62 2.29 5.49
CA ASP A 68 -7.11 2.59 6.84
C ASP A 68 -8.53 2.04 7.11
N LEU A 69 -9.55 2.57 6.45
CA LEU A 69 -10.96 2.34 6.76
C LEU A 69 -11.70 1.72 5.56
N GLY A 70 -12.79 0.99 5.83
CA GLY A 70 -13.54 0.24 4.82
C GLY A 70 -13.96 1.05 3.57
N SER A 71 -14.31 2.32 3.72
CA SER A 71 -14.64 3.20 2.58
C SER A 71 -13.47 3.42 1.60
N ALA A 72 -12.21 3.34 2.06
CA ALA A 72 -11.05 3.41 1.18
C ALA A 72 -10.94 2.17 0.30
N LYS A 73 -11.39 1.00 0.79
CA LYS A 73 -11.38 -0.26 0.04
C LYS A 73 -12.19 -0.15 -1.26
N MET A 74 -13.34 0.52 -1.22
CA MET A 74 -14.20 0.69 -2.41
C MET A 74 -13.47 1.43 -3.55
N ASN A 75 -12.81 2.55 -3.25
CA ASN A 75 -12.02 3.28 -4.26
C ASN A 75 -10.76 2.51 -4.69
N LEU A 76 -10.17 1.75 -3.76
CA LEU A 76 -9.03 0.89 -4.05
C LEU A 76 -9.42 -0.24 -5.02
N GLU A 77 -10.53 -0.95 -4.77
CA GLU A 77 -11.07 -1.99 -5.65
C GLU A 77 -11.36 -1.45 -7.06
N LEU A 78 -12.01 -0.28 -7.15
CA LEU A 78 -12.24 0.39 -8.44
C LEU A 78 -10.92 0.68 -9.19
N ALA A 79 -9.92 1.21 -8.49
CA ALA A 79 -8.61 1.45 -9.08
C ALA A 79 -7.90 0.14 -9.50
N VAL A 80 -8.08 -0.95 -8.75
CA VAL A 80 -7.54 -2.27 -9.14
C VAL A 80 -8.18 -2.75 -10.44
N GLU A 81 -9.49 -2.58 -10.62
CA GLU A 81 -10.19 -2.95 -11.87
C GLU A 81 -9.71 -2.16 -13.09
N MET A 82 -9.26 -0.92 -12.88
CA MET A 82 -8.78 -0.02 -13.94
C MET A 82 -7.29 -0.18 -14.26
N SER A 83 -6.55 -0.95 -13.45
CA SER A 83 -5.09 -1.07 -13.54
C SER A 83 -4.65 -2.37 -14.22
N ASP A 84 -3.60 -2.28 -15.04
CA ASP A 84 -2.94 -3.47 -15.62
C ASP A 84 -2.02 -4.20 -14.61
N LYS A 85 -1.79 -3.61 -13.43
CA LYS A 85 -0.91 -4.17 -12.39
C LYS A 85 -1.64 -5.21 -11.55
N LYS A 86 -0.88 -6.18 -11.03
CA LYS A 86 -1.40 -7.17 -10.08
C LYS A 86 -1.40 -6.57 -8.68
N VAL A 87 -2.56 -6.20 -8.15
CA VAL A 87 -2.69 -5.58 -6.83
C VAL A 87 -3.39 -6.51 -5.86
N ASN A 88 -2.76 -6.81 -4.73
CA ASN A 88 -3.34 -7.56 -3.63
C ASN A 88 -3.73 -6.56 -2.52
N ILE A 89 -5.00 -6.56 -2.12
CA ILE A 89 -5.52 -5.70 -1.05
C ILE A 89 -5.49 -6.46 0.27
N TYR A 90 -4.89 -5.88 1.31
CA TYR A 90 -4.78 -6.51 2.62
C TYR A 90 -5.69 -5.86 3.67
N ASP A 91 -6.55 -6.68 4.28
CA ASP A 91 -7.50 -6.30 5.33
C ASP A 91 -6.84 -6.27 6.73
N VAL A 92 -5.66 -5.66 6.82
CA VAL A 92 -4.80 -5.63 8.02
C VAL A 92 -4.67 -4.23 8.61
N ALA A 93 -4.10 -4.14 9.83
CA ALA A 93 -3.73 -2.86 10.44
C ALA A 93 -2.78 -2.08 9.51
N LEU A 94 -3.11 -0.82 9.22
CA LEU A 94 -2.48 -0.06 8.14
C LEU A 94 -0.96 0.09 8.35
N VAL A 95 -0.54 0.62 9.49
CA VAL A 95 0.87 0.93 9.74
C VAL A 95 1.67 -0.36 9.97
N GLU A 96 1.18 -1.21 10.87
CA GLU A 96 1.85 -2.43 11.29
C GLU A 96 1.94 -3.45 10.15
N GLY A 97 0.88 -3.60 9.35
CA GLY A 97 0.87 -4.48 8.18
C GLY A 97 1.81 -3.99 7.10
N ALA A 98 1.76 -2.70 6.77
CA ALA A 98 2.66 -2.14 5.75
C ALA A 98 4.13 -2.20 6.18
N TYR A 99 4.42 -1.96 7.47
CA TYR A 99 5.77 -2.07 8.03
C TYR A 99 6.30 -3.51 8.00
N THR A 100 5.46 -4.46 8.38
CA THR A 100 5.78 -5.89 8.34
C THR A 100 6.10 -6.32 6.91
N ALA A 101 5.24 -5.99 5.95
CA ALA A 101 5.46 -6.31 4.55
C ALA A 101 6.73 -5.65 3.98
N ALA A 102 6.96 -4.37 4.26
CA ALA A 102 8.14 -3.65 3.77
C ALA A 102 9.43 -4.31 4.26
N THR A 103 9.51 -4.60 5.55
CA THR A 103 10.69 -5.21 6.18
C THR A 103 10.98 -6.59 5.59
N LEU A 104 9.96 -7.42 5.42
CA LEU A 104 10.10 -8.78 4.90
C LEU A 104 10.44 -8.79 3.40
N LEU A 105 9.83 -7.91 2.61
CA LEU A 105 10.18 -7.75 1.19
C LEU A 105 11.62 -7.27 1.00
N GLU A 106 12.10 -6.36 1.85
CA GLU A 106 13.49 -5.92 1.84
C GLU A 106 14.45 -7.10 2.09
N ALA A 107 14.09 -7.96 3.04
CA ALA A 107 14.83 -9.18 3.40
C ALA A 107 14.67 -10.35 2.40
N ASP A 108 14.05 -10.12 1.23
CA ASP A 108 13.81 -11.13 0.19
C ASP A 108 12.98 -12.35 0.65
N VAL A 109 12.15 -12.15 1.68
CA VAL A 109 11.17 -13.15 2.14
C VAL A 109 10.13 -13.37 1.05
N THR A 110 9.65 -14.62 0.91
CA THR A 110 8.69 -14.97 -0.13
C THR A 110 7.34 -14.29 0.12
N LEU A 111 6.55 -14.07 -0.94
CA LEU A 111 5.22 -13.47 -0.77
C LEU A 111 4.31 -14.33 0.12
N GLU A 112 4.43 -15.66 0.03
CA GLU A 112 3.67 -16.60 0.87
C GLU A 112 4.00 -16.39 2.35
N ASP A 113 5.28 -16.37 2.71
CA ASP A 113 5.70 -16.13 4.09
C ASP A 113 5.32 -14.70 4.56
N VAL A 114 5.37 -13.69 3.69
CA VAL A 114 4.87 -12.34 3.99
C VAL A 114 3.39 -12.40 4.36
N GLU A 115 2.58 -13.10 3.56
CA GLU A 115 1.14 -13.24 3.81
C GLU A 115 0.84 -14.00 5.10
N GLU A 116 1.65 -15.00 5.46
CA GLU A 116 1.57 -15.66 6.77
C GLU A 116 1.84 -14.68 7.93
N GLN A 117 2.84 -13.80 7.80
CA GLN A 117 3.13 -12.79 8.83
C GLN A 117 2.08 -11.66 8.89
N LEU A 118 1.35 -11.42 7.80
CA LEU A 118 0.24 -10.46 7.78
C LEU A 118 -1.05 -11.02 8.39
N ALA A 119 -1.25 -12.35 8.38
CA ALA A 119 -2.48 -12.97 8.86
C ALA A 119 -2.87 -12.59 10.32
N PRO A 120 -1.94 -12.53 11.29
CA PRO A 120 -2.24 -12.10 12.66
C PRO A 120 -2.64 -10.62 12.78
N LEU A 121 -2.35 -9.80 11.77
CA LEU A 121 -2.62 -8.36 11.76
C LEU A 121 -3.97 -8.02 11.12
N LYS A 122 -4.77 -9.02 10.75
CA LYS A 122 -6.09 -8.84 10.17
C LYS A 122 -7.03 -8.15 11.16
N ILE A 123 -7.65 -7.06 10.73
CA ILE A 123 -8.55 -6.25 11.56
C ILE A 123 -9.98 -6.12 10.98
N LYS A 124 -10.23 -6.67 9.80
CA LYS A 124 -11.51 -6.57 9.07
C LYS A 124 -11.94 -7.93 8.55
#